data_AF-A0A0M8Q2B5-F1
#
_entry.id   AF-A0A0M8Q2B5-F1
#
_cell.length_a   1.000
_cell.length_b   1.000
_cell.length_c   1.000
_cell.angle_alpha   90.00
_cell.angle_beta   90.00
_cell.angle_gamma   90.00
#
_symmetry.space_group_name_H-M   'P 1'
#
loop_
_entity.id
_entity.type
_entity.pdbx_description
1 polymer ?
#
loop_
_entity_poly.entity_id
_entity_poly.type
_entity_poly.pdbx_seq_one_letter_code
_entity_poly.pdbx_strand_id
1 'polypeptide(L)' 'MTDYREGYEFYRQVCEKHDLEPINFHYYILNLSQEQLNAYNERAKTLGGQIEYEVS' A
#
# COMPACT_ATOMS: atom_id res chain seq x y z
N MET A 1 3.10 9.69 -0.82
CA MET A 1 2.80 8.36 -0.23
C MET A 1 1.48 8.35 0.56
N THR A 2 0.46 9.10 0.12
CA THR A 2 -0.84 9.17 0.82
C THR A 2 -1.64 7.87 0.65
N ASP A 3 -1.46 7.19 -0.48
CA ASP A 3 -2.22 6.00 -0.89
C ASP A 3 -1.96 4.75 -0.03
N TYR A 4 -0.70 4.54 0.40
CA TYR A 4 -0.35 3.39 1.24
C TYR A 4 -1.00 3.44 2.63
N ARG A 5 -1.21 4.64 3.19
CA ARG A 5 -1.89 4.79 4.48
C ARG A 5 -3.37 4.46 4.36
N GLU A 6 -4.03 4.92 3.30
CA GLU A 6 -5.43 4.57 3.01
C GLU A 6 -5.58 3.05 2.82
N GLY A 7 -4.69 2.42 2.06
CA GLY A 7 -4.66 0.96 1.91
C GLY A 7 -4.47 0.22 3.24
N TYR A 8 -3.61 0.73 4.12
CA TYR A 8 -3.42 0.16 5.45
C TYR A 8 -4.63 0.35 6.37
N GLU A 9 -5.33 1.50 6.29
CA GLU A 9 -6.55 1.72 7.06
C GLU A 9 -7.66 0.76 6.64
N PHE A 10 -7.84 0.56 5.32
CA PHE A 10 -8.77 -0.44 4.81
C PHE A 10 -8.39 -1.85 5.29
N TYR A 11 -7.10 -2.21 5.21
CA TYR A 11 -6.61 -3.49 5.73
C TYR A 11 -6.95 -3.68 7.22
N ARG A 12 -6.73 -2.66 8.06
CA ARG A 12 -7.09 -2.71 9.49
C ARG A 12 -8.59 -2.95 9.72
N GLN A 13 -9.45 -2.27 8.96
CA GLN A 13 -10.90 -2.46 9.06
C GLN A 13 -11.32 -3.89 8.69
N VAL A 14 -10.68 -4.49 7.69
CA VAL A 14 -10.93 -5.89 7.32
C VAL A 14 -10.43 -6.83 8.42
N CYS A 15 -9.24 -6.61 8.98
CA CYS A 15 -8.74 -7.39 10.11
C CYS A 15 -9.72 -7.36 11.30
N GLU A 16 -10.20 -6.18 11.68
CA GLU A 16 -11.17 -6.00 12.76
C GLU A 16 -12.48 -6.77 12.50
N LYS A 17 -13.01 -6.70 11.27
CA LYS A 17 -14.24 -7.42 10.87
C LYS A 17 -14.11 -8.95 10.99
N HIS A 18 -12.89 -9.47 10.89
CA HIS A 18 -12.60 -10.90 10.93
C HIS A 18 -11.96 -11.34 12.26
N ASP A 19 -11.98 -10.49 13.29
CA ASP A 19 -11.35 -10.74 14.61
C ASP A 19 -9.84 -11.09 14.49
N LEU A 20 -9.15 -10.45 13.54
CA LEU A 20 -7.71 -10.59 13.33
C LEU A 20 -6.96 -9.38 13.85
N GLU A 21 -5.78 -9.60 14.45
CA GLU A 21 -4.85 -8.51 14.73
C GLU A 21 -4.12 -8.09 13.45
N PRO A 22 -4.14 -6.80 13.07
CA PRO A 22 -3.38 -6.31 11.94
C PRO A 22 -1.88 -6.24 12.29
N ILE A 23 -1.04 -6.65 11.33
CA ILE A 23 0.41 -6.42 11.42
C ILE A 23 0.72 -4.92 11.32
N ASN A 24 1.88 -4.48 11.81
CA ASN A 24 2.24 -3.07 11.75
C ASN A 24 2.42 -2.58 10.29
N PHE A 25 2.32 -1.25 10.11
CA PHE A 25 2.37 -0.62 8.79
C PHE A 25 3.64 -0.97 7.99
N HIS A 26 4.79 -1.07 8.63
CA HIS A 26 6.05 -1.40 7.94
C HIS A 26 5.97 -2.79 7.31
N TYR A 27 5.51 -3.80 8.05
CA TYR A 27 5.34 -5.15 7.52
C TYR A 27 4.21 -5.25 6.50
N TYR A 28 3.15 -4.46 6.64
CA TYR A 28 2.09 -4.37 5.63
C TYR A 28 2.66 -3.98 4.26
N ILE A 29 3.54 -2.96 4.20
CA ILE A 29 4.18 -2.53 2.96
C ILE A 29 5.09 -3.62 2.38
N LEU A 30 5.87 -4.30 3.22
CA LEU A 30 6.75 -5.39 2.78
C LEU A 30 5.98 -6.59 2.21
N ASN A 31 4.73 -6.78 2.63
CA ASN A 31 3.89 -7.89 2.20
C ASN A 31 2.97 -7.55 1.01
N LEU A 32 3.08 -6.35 0.43
CA LEU A 32 2.34 -6.01 -0.79
C LEU A 32 2.82 -6.88 -1.95
N SER A 33 1.87 -7.43 -2.71
CA SER A 33 2.19 -8.15 -3.93
C SER A 33 2.73 -7.19 -5.00
N GLN A 34 3.49 -7.72 -5.97
CA GLN A 34 3.97 -6.92 -7.09
C GLN A 34 2.81 -6.27 -7.88
N GLU A 35 1.67 -6.94 -7.98
CA GLU A 35 0.47 -6.40 -8.63
C GLU A 35 -0.10 -5.21 -7.85
N GLN A 36 -0.16 -5.31 -6.52
CA GLN A 36 -0.61 -4.21 -5.66
C GLN A 36 0.34 -3.01 -5.75
N LEU A 37 1.66 -3.26 -5.71
CA LEU A 37 2.67 -2.22 -5.91
C LEU A 37 2.53 -1.57 -7.29
N ASN A 38 2.34 -2.35 -8.35
CA ASN A 38 2.13 -1.84 -9.69
C ASN A 38 0.87 -0.96 -9.77
N ALA A 39 -0.23 -1.38 -9.16
CA ALA A 39 -1.46 -0.58 -9.11
C ALA A 39 -1.25 0.78 -8.41
N TYR A 40 -0.49 0.82 -7.32
CA TYR A 40 -0.11 2.07 -6.66
C TYR A 40 0.77 2.95 -7.55
N ASN A 41 1.73 2.36 -8.26
CA ASN A 41 2.63 3.10 -9.13
C ASN A 41 1.88 3.72 -10.31
N GLU A 42 0.94 3.00 -10.91
CA GLU A 42 0.06 3.52 -11.96
C GLU A 42 -0.86 4.63 -11.43
N ARG A 43 -1.41 4.48 -10.22
CA ARG A 43 -2.20 5.54 -9.57
C ARG A 43 -1.36 6.79 -9.25
N ALA A 44 -0.10 6.63 -8.85
CA ALA A 44 0.81 7.74 -8.61
C ALA A 44 1.16 8.50 -9.92
N LYS A 45 1.40 7.78 -11.01
CA LYS A 45 1.64 8.37 -12.35
C LYS A 45 0.44 9.17 -12.84
N THR A 46 -0.78 8.64 -12.66
CA THR A 46 -2.02 9.31 -13.07
C THR A 46 -2.38 10.52 -12.22
N LEU A 47 -1.96 10.55 -10.95
CA LEU A 47 -2.10 11.71 -10.05
C LEU A 47 -1.00 12.77 -10.25
N GLY A 48 -0.11 12.60 -11.22
CA GLY A 48 0.93 13.59 -11.56
C GLY A 48 2.14 13.62 -10.62
N GLY A 49 2.31 12.60 -9.76
CA GLY A 49 3.50 12.47 -8.92
C GLY A 49 4.62 11.75 -9.68
N GLN A 50 5.67 12.47 -10.07
CA GLN A 50 6.94 11.86 -10.47
C GLN A 50 7.46 11.03 -9.29
N ILE A 51 7.32 9.70 -9.37
CA ILE A 51 8.11 8.79 -8.55
C ILE A 51 9.15 8.20 -9.51
N GLU A 52 10.34 8.78 -9.48
CA GLU A 52 11.53 8.19 -10.10
C GLU A 52 11.90 6.94 -9.30
N TYR A 53 11.78 5.77 -9.93
CA TYR A 53 12.42 4.56 -9.42
C TYR A 53 13.84 4.56 -9.96
N GLU A 54 14.81 5.03 -9.18
CA GLU A 54 16.20 4.63 -9.40
C GLU A 54 16.33 3.16 -8.98
N VAL A 55 16.40 2.29 -9.98
CA VAL A 55 16.88 0.92 -9.80
C VAL A 55 18.39 0.97 -10.05
N SER A 56 19.19 0.83 -9.00
CA SER A 56 20.64 0.56 -9.10
C SER A 56 20.91 -0.86 -9.56
#